data_AF-A0A352JEX6-F1
#
_entry.id   AF-A0A352JEX6-F1
#
_cell.length_a   1.000
_cell.length_b   1.000
_cell.length_c   1.000
_cell.angle_alpha   90.00
_cell.angle_beta   90.00
_cell.angle_gamma   90.00
#
_symmetry.space_group_name_H-M   'P 1'
#
loop_
_entity.id
_entity.type
_entity.pdbx_description
1 polymer ?
#
loop_
_entity_poly.entity_id
_entity_poly.type
_entity_poly.pdbx_seq_one_letter_code
_entity_poly.pdbx_strand_id
1 'polypeptide(L)' 'GTIITAGGYSFETGNQAIASGSADLVAFGRLYIANPDLVERFAANAPLNKPDRNTFYGGDEKGYTDYPTWQAA' A
#
# COMPACT_ATOMS: atom_id res chain seq x y z
N GLY A 1 9.51 -22.96 2.83
CA GLY A 1 9.80 -21.84 3.74
C GLY A 1 8.85 -20.71 3.41
N THR A 2 8.73 -19.71 4.27
CA THR A 2 7.82 -18.58 4.06
C THR A 2 8.28 -17.66 2.92
N ILE A 3 7.37 -17.28 2.02
CA ILE A 3 7.62 -16.45 0.84
C ILE A 3 6.88 -15.12 0.96
N ILE A 4 7.62 -14.03 0.80
CA ILE A 4 7.08 -12.67 0.64
C ILE A 4 7.23 -12.28 -0.83
N THR A 5 6.11 -11.99 -1.50
CA THR A 5 6.11 -11.46 -2.87
C THR A 5 5.90 -9.95 -2.87
N ALA A 6 6.49 -9.24 -3.84
CA ALA A 6 6.39 -7.79 -3.98
C ALA A 6 6.39 -7.38 -5.45
N GLY A 7 5.81 -6.21 -5.74
CA GLY A 7 5.89 -5.59 -7.07
C GLY A 7 4.54 -5.41 -7.75
N GLY A 8 3.99 -4.20 -7.66
CA GLY A 8 2.81 -3.81 -8.46
C GLY A 8 1.47 -4.39 -8.02
N TYR A 9 1.41 -5.03 -6.85
CA TYR A 9 0.16 -5.57 -6.31
C TYR A 9 -0.88 -4.49 -6.01
N SER A 10 -2.14 -4.82 -6.27
CA SER A 10 -3.34 -4.19 -5.71
C SER A 10 -3.87 -5.06 -4.57
N PHE A 11 -4.94 -4.63 -3.89
CA PHE A 11 -5.63 -5.47 -2.91
C PHE A 11 -6.09 -6.80 -3.53
N GLU A 12 -6.67 -6.73 -4.72
CA GLU A 12 -7.20 -7.89 -5.43
C GLU A 12 -6.10 -8.86 -5.86
N THR A 13 -5.06 -8.37 -6.54
CA THR A 13 -3.98 -9.25 -7.02
C THR A 13 -3.11 -9.77 -5.88
N GLY A 14 -3.01 -9.02 -4.78
CA GLY A 14 -2.35 -9.49 -3.55
C GLY A 14 -3.12 -10.65 -2.90
N ASN A 15 -4.44 -10.49 -2.72
CA ASN A 15 -5.28 -11.57 -2.21
C ASN A 15 -5.26 -12.79 -3.13
N GLN A 16 -5.24 -12.59 -4.46
CA GLN A 16 -5.12 -13.68 -5.42
C GLN A 16 -3.81 -14.48 -5.23
N ALA A 17 -2.68 -13.79 -5.00
CA ALA A 17 -1.38 -14.45 -4.80
C ALA A 17 -1.32 -15.31 -3.52
N ILE A 18 -2.00 -14.86 -2.46
CA ILE A 18 -2.16 -15.64 -1.22
C ILE A 18 -3.10 -16.83 -1.48
N ALA A 19 -4.27 -16.59 -2.09
CA ALA A 19 -5.28 -17.62 -2.34
C ALA A 19 -4.77 -18.73 -3.27
N SER A 20 -3.90 -18.42 -4.23
CA SER A 20 -3.27 -19.41 -5.12
C SER A 20 -2.12 -20.17 -4.49
N GLY A 21 -1.69 -19.81 -3.26
CA GLY A 21 -0.50 -20.37 -2.62
C GLY A 21 0.81 -19.95 -3.28
N SER A 22 0.81 -18.89 -4.09
CA SER A 22 2.02 -18.39 -4.76
C SER A 22 2.92 -17.58 -3.82
N ALA A 23 2.37 -17.08 -2.70
CA ALA A 23 3.12 -16.44 -1.62
C ALA A 23 2.37 -16.58 -0.29
N ASP A 24 3.09 -16.40 0.83
CA ASP A 24 2.53 -16.37 2.18
C ASP A 24 2.25 -14.93 2.65
N LEU A 25 3.01 -13.95 2.14
CA LEU A 25 2.81 -12.52 2.42
C LEU A 25 3.00 -11.68 1.13
N VAL A 26 2.38 -10.52 1.11
CA VAL A 26 2.50 -9.53 0.03
C VAL A 26 3.04 -8.21 0.59
N ALA A 27 4.11 -7.69 -0.02
CA ALA A 27 4.67 -6.39 0.35
C ALA A 27 4.21 -5.29 -0.63
N PHE A 28 3.82 -4.14 -0.05
CA PHE A 28 3.39 -2.96 -0.79
C PHE A 28 4.33 -1.79 -0.49
N GLY A 29 4.97 -1.23 -1.54
CA GLY A 29 5.85 -0.06 -1.40
C GLY A 29 5.12 1.25 -1.69
N ARG A 30 4.91 1.55 -2.97
CA ARG A 30 4.29 2.81 -3.43
C ARG A 30 2.94 3.12 -2.77
N LEU A 31 2.11 2.11 -2.52
CA LEU A 31 0.83 2.33 -1.84
C LEU A 31 1.02 2.77 -0.39
N TYR A 32 2.00 2.20 0.32
CA TYR A 32 2.30 2.60 1.70
C TYR A 32 2.92 4.00 1.81
N ILE A 33 3.68 4.46 0.80
CA ILE A 33 4.17 5.84 0.76
C ILE A 33 3.01 6.84 0.89
N ALA A 34 1.92 6.60 0.14
CA ALA A 34 0.79 7.54 0.09
C ALA A 34 -0.32 7.25 1.10
N ASN A 35 -0.35 6.06 1.68
CA ASN A 35 -1.43 5.58 2.54
C ASN A 35 -0.80 5.02 3.82
N PRO A 36 -0.57 5.86 4.85
CA PRO A 36 0.00 5.39 6.10
C PRO A 36 -0.88 4.33 6.81
N ASP A 37 -2.17 4.33 6.49
CA ASP A 37 -3.25 3.45 6.97
C ASP A 37 -3.72 2.45 5.89
N LEU A 38 -2.81 1.98 5.03
CA LEU A 38 -3.15 1.13 3.87
C LEU A 38 -3.94 -0.13 4.26
N VAL A 39 -3.61 -0.75 5.39
CA VAL A 39 -4.27 -1.98 5.85
C VAL A 39 -5.72 -1.72 6.21
N GLU A 40 -6.00 -0.65 6.94
CA GLU A 40 -7.33 -0.21 7.32
C GLU A 40 -8.17 0.11 6.08
N ARG A 41 -7.58 0.82 5.11
CA ARG A 41 -8.25 1.12 3.84
C ARG A 41 -8.60 -0.13 3.06
N PHE A 42 -7.69 -1.10 2.98
CA PHE A 42 -7.96 -2.39 2.34
C PHE A 42 -9.08 -3.15 3.06
N ALA A 43 -9.05 -3.21 4.39
CA ALA A 43 -10.07 -3.90 5.18
C ALA A 43 -11.47 -3.28 5.01
N ALA A 44 -11.54 -1.96 4.89
CA ALA A 44 -12.80 -1.22 4.71
C ALA A 44 -13.20 -0.98 3.24
N ASN A 45 -12.39 -1.45 2.28
CA ASN A 45 -12.53 -1.11 0.87
C ASN A 45 -12.62 0.41 0.62
N ALA A 46 -11.82 1.18 1.36
CA ALA A 46 -11.79 2.63 1.29
C ALA A 46 -10.97 3.15 0.09
N PRO A 47 -11.21 4.40 -0.36
CA PRO A 47 -10.39 5.02 -1.39
C PRO A 47 -8.91 5.11 -0.97
N LEU A 48 -8.00 4.96 -1.93
CA LEU A 48 -6.57 5.13 -1.72
C LEU A 48 -6.10 6.50 -2.19
N ASN A 49 -5.20 7.12 -1.43
CA ASN A 49 -4.42 8.26 -1.88
C ASN A 49 -3.52 7.83 -3.05
N LYS A 50 -3.31 8.75 -4.01
CA LYS A 50 -2.41 8.53 -5.14
C LYS A 50 -0.99 8.95 -4.74
N PRO A 51 0.02 8.09 -4.93
CA PRO A 51 1.41 8.47 -4.68
C PRO A 51 1.89 9.52 -5.69
N ASP A 52 2.51 10.59 -5.20
CA ASP A 52 3.27 11.54 -6.00
C ASP A 52 4.71 11.05 -6.17
N ARG A 53 5.09 10.71 -7.40
CA ARG A 53 6.43 10.20 -7.70
C ARG A 53 7.51 11.27 -7.64
N ASN A 54 7.14 12.55 -7.76
CA ASN A 54 8.10 13.66 -7.75
C ASN A 54 8.68 13.89 -6.34
N THR A 55 8.03 13.36 -5.31
CA THR A 55 8.43 13.52 -3.90
C THR A 55 9.03 12.26 -3.29
N PHE A 56 9.32 11.22 -4.08
CA PHE A 56 9.83 9.95 -3.55
C PHE A 56 11.27 10.02 -3.01
N TYR A 57 12.08 10.95 -3.49
CA TYR A 57 13.52 11.01 -3.18
C TYR A 57 13.93 12.43 -2.82
N GLY A 58 14.50 12.61 -1.62
CA GLY A 58 14.86 13.92 -1.09
C GLY A 58 13.63 14.75 -0.69
N GLY A 59 13.81 16.05 -0.48
CA GLY A 59 12.74 16.96 -0.08
C GLY A 59 12.60 17.14 1.44
N ASP A 60 11.38 17.43 1.87
CA ASP A 60 10.98 17.74 3.24
C ASP A 60 9.76 16.89 3.64
N GLU A 61 8.81 17.43 4.43
CA GLU A 61 7.57 16.73 4.80
C GLU A 61 6.66 16.39 3.62
N LYS A 62 6.76 17.14 2.51
CA LYS A 62 5.81 17.05 1.39
C LYS A 62 5.95 15.73 0.65
N GLY A 63 4.86 14.97 0.62
CA GLY A 63 4.82 13.63 0.04
C GLY A 63 5.60 12.60 0.84
N TYR A 64 5.85 12.86 2.13
CA TYR A 64 6.50 11.95 3.07
C TYR A 64 5.64 11.71 4.32
N THR A 65 5.34 12.75 5.10
CA THR A 65 4.55 12.65 6.35
C THR A 65 3.20 13.37 6.28
N ASP A 66 2.90 14.06 5.18
CA ASP A 66 1.70 14.86 4.99
C ASP A 66 0.54 14.14 4.28
N TYR A 67 0.72 12.87 3.91
CA TYR A 67 -0.39 12.06 3.38
C TYR A 67 -1.46 11.82 4.45
N PRO A 68 -2.74 12.17 4.19
CA PRO A 68 -3.78 12.04 5.19
C PRO A 68 -4.16 10.57 5.40
N THR A 69 -4.45 10.19 6.65
CA THR A 69 -5.17 8.95 6.96
C THR A 69 -6.64 9.06 6.55
N TRP A 70 -7.26 7.92 6.27
CA TRP A 70 -8.68 7.84 6.03
C TRP A 70 -9.42 7.87 7.38
N GLN A 71 -10.37 8.78 7.50
CA GLN A 71 -11.32 8.79 8.59
C GLN A 71 -12.64 8.25 8.05
N ALA A 72 -13.07 7.10 8.58
CA ALA A 72 -14.43 6.62 8.37
C ALA A 72 -15.40 7.64 9.00
N ALA A 73 -16.50 7.91 8.31
CA ALA A 73 -17.59 8.76 8.81
C ALA A 73 -18.39 8.05 9.93
#